data_AF-X1IJG0-F1
#
_entry.id   AF-X1IJG0-F1
#
_cell.length_a   1.000
_cell.length_b   1.000
_cell.length_c   1.000
_cell.angle_alpha   90.00
_cell.angle_beta   90.00
_cell.angle_gamma   90.00
#
_symmetry.space_group_name_H-M   'P 1'
#
loop_
_entity.id
_entity.type
_entity.pdbx_description
1 polymer ?
#
loop_
_entity_poly.entity_id
_entity_poly.type
_entity_poly.pdbx_seq_one_letter_code
_entity_poly.pdbx_strand_id
1 'polypeptide(L)'
;PLKEMKKNGWNISLVPVDKCGLINTKDIENEITDSTILISIMHANNEIGTIQKLKEISLIAKKNNIIFHSDGVATAGIIPVNVRELGIDAYSFSAQQLHGPKGVAALFIKKGTRIKPIFLGGTQEKGRRAGTENVPSIN
;
A
#
# COMPACT_ATOMS: atom_id res chain seq x y z
N PRO A 1 -10.80 9.06 -4.51
CA PRO A 1 -9.57 8.58 -5.21
C PRO A 1 -9.86 7.82 -6.52
N LEU A 2 -10.54 6.67 -6.48
CA LEU A 2 -10.78 5.84 -7.68
C LEU A 2 -11.54 6.58 -8.79
N LYS A 3 -12.58 7.34 -8.43
CA LYS A 3 -13.33 8.18 -9.40
C LYS A 3 -12.42 9.18 -10.13
N GLU A 4 -11.49 9.78 -9.40
CA GLU A 4 -10.55 10.77 -9.96
C GLU A 4 -9.49 10.09 -10.83
N MET A 5 -8.99 8.93 -10.42
CA MET A 5 -8.09 8.12 -11.25
C MET A 5 -8.78 7.72 -12.56
N LYS A 6 -10.04 7.28 -12.54
CA LYS A 6 -10.81 6.99 -13.75
C LYS A 6 -10.94 8.21 -14.67
N LYS A 7 -11.24 9.40 -14.12
CA LYS A 7 -11.28 10.66 -14.89
C LYS A 7 -9.94 11.00 -15.53
N ASN A 8 -8.85 10.70 -14.86
CA ASN A 8 -7.49 10.89 -15.36
C ASN A 8 -7.03 9.79 -16.34
N GLY A 9 -7.95 8.94 -16.83
CA GLY A 9 -7.69 7.93 -17.86
C GLY A 9 -7.14 6.60 -17.35
N TRP A 10 -7.15 6.36 -16.03
CA TRP A 10 -6.69 5.08 -15.49
C TRP A 10 -7.78 4.01 -15.58
N ASN A 11 -7.39 2.83 -16.05
CA ASN A 11 -8.19 1.61 -15.95
C ASN A 11 -8.10 1.07 -14.51
N ILE A 12 -9.24 0.77 -13.90
CA ILE A 12 -9.32 0.30 -12.52
C ILE A 12 -10.21 -0.93 -12.46
N SER A 13 -9.60 -2.05 -12.10
CA SER A 13 -10.28 -3.29 -11.71
C SER A 13 -10.52 -3.31 -10.19
N LEU A 14 -11.69 -3.83 -9.80
CA LEU A 14 -12.04 -4.04 -8.40
C LEU A 14 -12.20 -5.55 -8.17
N VAL A 15 -11.27 -6.12 -7.40
CA VAL A 15 -11.28 -7.56 -7.09
C VAL A 15 -12.32 -7.81 -5.99
N PRO A 16 -13.25 -8.77 -6.17
CA PRO A 16 -14.26 -9.10 -5.17
C PRO A 16 -13.65 -9.78 -3.94
N VAL A 17 -14.45 -9.88 -2.88
CA VAL A 17 -14.13 -10.63 -1.67
C VAL A 17 -15.24 -11.63 -1.37
N ASP A 18 -14.90 -12.67 -0.62
CA ASP A 18 -15.89 -13.61 -0.10
C ASP A 18 -16.70 -13.02 1.09
N LYS A 19 -17.59 -13.84 1.67
CA LYS A 19 -18.43 -13.46 2.82
C LYS A 19 -17.63 -13.12 4.09
N CYS A 20 -16.38 -13.57 4.16
CA CYS A 20 -15.46 -13.26 5.25
C CYS A 20 -14.55 -12.07 4.90
N GLY A 21 -14.71 -11.42 3.75
CA GLY A 21 -13.87 -10.32 3.31
C GLY A 21 -12.49 -10.76 2.82
N LEU A 22 -12.27 -12.04 2.55
CA LEU A 22 -11.01 -12.55 2.04
C LEU A 22 -11.00 -12.47 0.51
N ILE A 23 -9.88 -12.02 -0.06
CA ILE A 23 -9.68 -12.01 -1.50
C ILE A 23 -9.25 -13.42 -1.95
N ASN A 24 -9.92 -13.94 -2.97
CA ASN A 24 -9.43 -15.11 -3.70
C ASN A 24 -8.32 -14.68 -4.66
N THR A 25 -7.13 -15.25 -4.51
CA THR A 25 -5.96 -14.89 -5.31
C THR A 25 -6.14 -15.14 -6.81
N LYS A 26 -7.01 -16.08 -7.20
CA LYS A 26 -7.38 -16.31 -8.60
C LYS A 26 -8.11 -15.12 -9.22
N ASP A 27 -8.93 -14.42 -8.45
CA ASP A 27 -9.65 -13.25 -8.95
C ASP A 27 -8.68 -12.09 -9.23
N ILE A 28 -7.55 -12.03 -8.52
CA ILE A 28 -6.46 -11.09 -8.83
C ILE A 28 -5.81 -11.48 -10.16
N GLU A 29 -5.47 -12.76 -10.36
CA GLU A 29 -4.85 -13.23 -11.61
C GLU A 29 -5.74 -12.96 -12.83
N ASN A 30 -7.06 -13.15 -12.68
CA ASN A 30 -8.03 -12.91 -13.76
C ASN A 30 -8.18 -11.43 -14.14
N GLU A 31 -7.92 -10.51 -13.21
CA GLU A 31 -8.01 -9.06 -13.42
C GLU A 31 -6.70 -8.44 -13.93
N ILE A 32 -5.60 -9.20 -13.95
CA ILE A 32 -4.33 -8.72 -14.50
C ILE A 32 -4.41 -8.65 -16.02
N THR A 33 -3.93 -7.53 -16.57
CA THR A 33 -3.79 -7.29 -18.00
C THR A 33 -2.35 -6.88 -18.29
N ASP A 34 -1.98 -6.83 -19.58
CA ASP A 34 -0.67 -6.33 -20.03
C ASP A 34 -0.41 -4.87 -19.63
N SER A 35 -1.46 -4.12 -19.30
CA SER A 35 -1.39 -2.72 -18.87
C SER A 35 -1.36 -2.55 -17.34
N THR A 36 -1.47 -3.63 -16.58
CA THR A 36 -1.54 -3.55 -15.11
C THR A 36 -0.17 -3.20 -14.54
N ILE A 37 -0.06 -2.04 -13.87
CA ILE A 37 1.21 -1.56 -13.29
C ILE A 37 1.24 -1.59 -11.76
N LEU A 38 0.08 -1.69 -11.10
CA LEU A 38 -0.04 -1.61 -9.66
C LEU A 38 -1.15 -2.55 -9.16
N ILE A 39 -0.83 -3.36 -8.16
CA ILE A 39 -1.81 -4.02 -7.29
C ILE A 39 -1.76 -3.31 -5.94
N SER A 40 -2.93 -2.94 -5.40
CA SER A 40 -3.05 -2.28 -4.10
C SER A 40 -4.10 -2.97 -3.25
N ILE A 41 -3.68 -3.65 -2.19
CA ILE A 41 -4.57 -4.42 -1.31
C ILE A 41 -4.26 -4.11 0.16
N MET A 42 -5.28 -3.80 0.96
CA MET A 42 -5.10 -3.61 2.42
C MET A 42 -4.61 -4.90 3.09
N HIS A 43 -3.73 -4.79 4.08
CA HIS A 43 -3.20 -5.94 4.82
C HIS A 43 -4.28 -6.60 5.68
N ALA A 44 -5.09 -5.78 6.36
CA ALA A 44 -6.30 -6.23 7.01
C ALA A 44 -7.42 -5.21 6.82
N ASN A 45 -8.66 -5.68 6.88
CA ASN A 45 -9.83 -4.81 6.85
C ASN A 45 -10.06 -4.15 8.22
N ASN A 46 -10.23 -2.83 8.23
CA ASN A 46 -10.37 -2.04 9.47
C ASN A 46 -11.74 -2.22 10.17
N GLU A 47 -12.74 -2.80 9.48
CA GLU A 47 -14.11 -2.98 10.01
C GLU A 47 -14.32 -4.39 10.57
N ILE A 48 -13.89 -5.41 9.82
CA ILE A 48 -14.12 -6.83 10.18
C ILE A 48 -12.85 -7.60 10.57
N GLY A 49 -11.67 -6.98 10.46
CA GLY A 49 -10.40 -7.54 10.91
C GLY A 49 -9.79 -8.61 10.00
N THR A 50 -10.42 -8.96 8.88
CA THR A 50 -9.92 -10.00 7.97
C THR A 50 -8.54 -9.66 7.43
N ILE A 51 -7.57 -10.54 7.69
CA ILE A 51 -6.19 -10.43 7.23
C ILE A 51 -6.06 -11.06 5.85
N GLN A 52 -5.53 -10.30 4.89
CA GLN A 52 -5.30 -10.76 3.52
C GLN A 52 -3.99 -11.57 3.41
N LYS A 53 -3.97 -12.51 2.46
CA LYS A 53 -2.80 -13.38 2.19
C LYS A 53 -1.74 -12.66 1.34
N LEU A 54 -1.16 -11.57 1.86
CA LEU A 54 -0.28 -10.69 1.08
C LEU A 54 0.94 -11.40 0.48
N LYS A 55 1.47 -12.43 1.14
CA LYS A 55 2.61 -13.21 0.61
C LYS A 55 2.25 -13.96 -0.67
N GLU A 56 1.03 -14.49 -0.78
CA GLU A 56 0.56 -15.16 -2.00
C GLU A 56 0.34 -14.13 -3.11
N ILE A 57 -0.27 -12.98 -2.75
CA ILE A 57 -0.54 -11.87 -3.67
C ILE A 57 0.76 -11.26 -4.22
N SER A 58 1.78 -11.10 -3.37
CA SER A 58 3.06 -10.53 -3.81
C SER A 58 3.82 -11.46 -4.76
N LEU A 59 3.65 -12.78 -4.66
CA LEU A 59 4.18 -13.72 -5.64
C LEU A 59 3.52 -13.53 -7.02
N ILE A 60 2.21 -13.31 -7.06
CA ILE A 60 1.47 -13.00 -8.30
C ILE A 60 1.96 -11.67 -8.88
N ALA A 61 2.06 -10.62 -8.08
CA ALA A 61 2.56 -9.32 -8.53
C ALA A 61 3.98 -9.43 -9.09
N LYS A 62 4.88 -10.12 -8.37
CA LYS A 62 6.27 -10.33 -8.78
C LYS A 62 6.38 -11.13 -10.08
N LYS A 63 5.59 -12.21 -10.23
CA LYS A 63 5.56 -13.04 -11.45
C LYS A 63 5.21 -12.22 -12.70
N ASN A 64 4.35 -11.22 -12.54
CA ASN A 64 3.88 -10.35 -13.62
C ASN A 64 4.63 -9.01 -13.70
N ASN A 65 5.69 -8.82 -12.92
CA ASN A 65 6.45 -7.57 -12.84
C ASN A 65 5.59 -6.33 -12.50
N ILE A 66 4.61 -6.52 -11.62
CA ILE A 66 3.67 -5.49 -11.16
C ILE A 66 4.12 -4.97 -9.79
N ILE A 67 4.05 -3.65 -9.58
CA ILE A 67 4.33 -3.05 -8.28
C ILE A 67 3.24 -3.44 -7.28
N PHE A 68 3.64 -3.89 -6.09
CA PHE A 68 2.70 -4.23 -5.03
C PHE A 68 2.71 -3.23 -3.88
N HIS A 69 1.58 -2.55 -3.70
CA HIS A 69 1.29 -1.72 -2.53
C HIS A 69 0.37 -2.44 -1.55
N SER A 70 0.62 -2.26 -0.25
CA SER A 70 -0.35 -2.66 0.77
C SER A 70 -0.57 -1.60 1.84
N ASP A 71 -1.83 -1.41 2.22
CA ASP A 71 -2.24 -0.56 3.33
C ASP A 71 -2.15 -1.33 4.64
N GLY A 72 -1.22 -0.92 5.50
CA GLY A 72 -0.91 -1.54 6.77
C GLY A 72 -1.59 -0.93 7.98
N VAL A 73 -2.48 0.06 7.82
CA VAL A 73 -3.02 0.86 8.93
C VAL A 73 -3.64 -0.01 10.04
N ALA A 74 -4.41 -1.06 9.73
CA ALA A 74 -4.97 -1.97 10.74
C ALA A 74 -4.03 -3.10 11.21
N THR A 75 -2.77 -3.13 10.78
CA THR A 75 -1.87 -4.27 11.06
C THR A 75 -0.54 -3.86 11.67
N ALA A 76 0.05 -2.74 11.26
CA ALA A 76 1.28 -2.25 11.84
C ALA A 76 1.10 -2.06 13.36
N GLY A 77 1.96 -2.67 14.17
CA GLY A 77 1.90 -2.65 15.64
C GLY A 77 0.82 -3.50 16.29
N ILE A 78 -0.06 -4.13 15.50
CA ILE A 78 -1.12 -5.03 16.00
C ILE A 78 -0.73 -6.49 15.76
N ILE A 79 -0.19 -6.79 14.58
CA ILE A 79 0.38 -8.10 14.24
C ILE A 79 1.84 -7.94 13.79
N PRO A 80 2.66 -9.01 13.80
CA PRO A 80 3.99 -8.96 13.21
C PRO A 80 3.92 -8.59 11.72
N VAL A 81 4.65 -7.54 11.34
CA VAL A 81 4.75 -7.10 9.93
C VAL A 81 6.21 -7.05 9.52
N ASN A 82 6.58 -7.91 8.56
CA ASN A 82 7.87 -7.86 7.88
C ASN A 82 7.66 -7.66 6.37
N VAL A 83 7.83 -6.42 5.90
CA VAL A 83 7.61 -6.05 4.49
C VAL A 83 8.50 -6.83 3.50
N ARG A 84 9.67 -7.31 3.96
CA ARG A 84 10.57 -8.12 3.11
C ARG A 84 10.04 -9.54 2.94
N GLU A 85 9.58 -10.15 4.03
CA GLU A 85 8.98 -11.50 3.99
C GLU A 85 7.63 -11.51 3.26
N LEU A 86 6.88 -10.43 3.37
CA LEU A 86 5.61 -10.23 2.65
C LEU A 86 5.82 -9.90 1.16
N GLY A 87 7.02 -9.51 0.74
CA GLY A 87 7.33 -9.20 -0.66
C GLY A 87 6.74 -7.89 -1.17
N ILE A 88 6.53 -6.91 -0.29
CA ILE A 88 5.83 -5.65 -0.60
C ILE A 88 6.81 -4.61 -1.16
N ASP A 89 6.38 -3.87 -2.20
CA ASP A 89 7.19 -2.79 -2.80
C ASP A 89 6.89 -1.42 -2.18
N ALA A 90 5.66 -1.20 -1.73
CA ALA A 90 5.24 0.00 -1.00
C ALA A 90 4.25 -0.35 0.14
N TYR A 91 4.46 0.21 1.35
CA TYR A 91 3.61 -0.12 2.51
C TYR A 91 3.25 1.12 3.31
N SER A 92 1.96 1.40 3.46
CA SER A 92 1.45 2.57 4.19
C SER A 92 1.12 2.23 5.64
N PHE A 93 1.45 3.08 6.59
CA PHE A 93 1.04 2.93 8.00
C PHE A 93 0.97 4.27 8.72
N SER A 94 0.23 4.32 9.83
CA SER A 94 -0.06 5.54 10.60
C SER A 94 0.44 5.43 12.03
N ALA A 95 1.07 6.49 12.55
CA ALA A 95 1.54 6.52 13.93
C ALA A 95 0.39 6.42 14.94
N GLN A 96 -0.80 6.94 14.63
CA GLN A 96 -1.96 6.88 15.53
C GLN A 96 -2.37 5.45 15.88
N GLN A 97 -2.23 4.51 14.93
CA GLN A 97 -2.52 3.09 15.17
C GLN A 97 -1.45 2.40 16.03
N LEU A 98 -0.31 3.06 16.22
CA LEU A 98 0.83 2.65 17.04
C LEU A 98 0.89 3.42 18.36
N HIS A 99 -0.22 4.04 18.80
CA HIS A 99 -0.27 4.95 19.95
C HIS A 99 0.62 6.21 19.83
N GLY A 100 1.06 6.54 18.63
CA GLY A 100 1.76 7.78 18.32
C GLY A 100 0.81 8.96 18.08
N PRO A 101 1.36 10.16 17.82
CA PRO A 101 0.57 11.35 17.59
C PRO A 101 -0.27 11.26 16.32
N LYS A 102 -1.42 11.94 16.33
CA LYS A 102 -2.22 12.14 15.13
C LYS A 102 -1.48 13.07 14.15
N GLY A 103 -1.72 12.89 12.86
CA GLY A 103 -1.11 13.73 11.81
C GLY A 103 0.27 13.27 11.34
N VAL A 104 0.75 12.10 11.78
CA VAL A 104 1.94 11.45 11.25
C VAL A 104 1.64 10.06 10.71
N ALA A 105 2.22 9.77 9.55
CA ALA A 105 2.18 8.50 8.87
C ALA A 105 3.49 8.29 8.10
N ALA A 106 3.73 7.07 7.66
CA ALA A 106 4.88 6.73 6.85
C ALA A 106 4.49 5.84 5.68
N LEU A 107 5.24 5.97 4.60
CA LEU A 107 5.18 5.12 3.42
C LEU A 107 6.54 4.46 3.25
N PHE A 108 6.62 3.17 3.57
CA PHE A 108 7.77 2.37 3.21
C PHE A 108 7.82 2.22 1.69
N ILE A 109 9.01 2.41 1.11
CA ILE A 109 9.29 2.21 -0.31
C ILE A 109 10.52 1.32 -0.43
N LYS A 110 10.36 0.16 -1.07
CA LYS A 110 11.46 -0.75 -1.36
C LYS A 110 12.50 -0.09 -2.26
N LYS A 111 13.78 -0.39 -2.04
CA LYS A 111 14.88 0.11 -2.87
C LYS A 111 14.65 -0.32 -4.33
N GLY A 112 14.73 0.64 -5.25
CA GLY A 112 14.49 0.42 -6.69
C GLY A 112 13.09 0.83 -7.14
N THR A 113 12.10 0.86 -6.25
CA THR A 113 10.75 1.34 -6.54
C THR A 113 10.76 2.86 -6.73
N ARG A 114 10.33 3.32 -7.90
CA ARG A 114 10.26 4.74 -8.24
C ARG A 114 8.89 5.30 -7.86
N ILE A 115 8.89 6.46 -7.21
CA ILE A 115 7.67 7.21 -6.90
C ILE A 115 7.82 8.65 -7.39
N LYS A 116 6.73 9.21 -7.89
CA LYS A 116 6.65 10.64 -8.21
C LYS A 116 6.18 11.39 -6.95
N PRO A 117 6.88 12.43 -6.48
CA PRO A 117 6.42 13.25 -5.37
C PRO A 117 5.06 13.89 -5.67
N ILE A 118 4.14 13.84 -4.71
CA ILE A 118 2.86 14.57 -4.78
C ILE A 118 3.08 16.03 -4.35
N PHE A 119 3.87 16.25 -3.31
CA PHE A 119 4.25 17.56 -2.81
C PHE A 119 5.60 17.97 -3.42
N LEU A 120 5.58 19.03 -4.22
CA LEU A 120 6.77 19.61 -4.83
C LEU A 120 7.29 20.77 -3.97
N GLY A 121 8.60 20.87 -3.81
CA GLY A 121 9.23 21.88 -2.97
C GLY A 121 10.68 21.52 -2.63
N GLY A 122 11.07 21.69 -1.37
CA GLY A 122 12.42 21.42 -0.89
C GLY A 122 12.86 19.95 -0.96
N THR A 123 14.04 19.68 -0.39
CA THR A 123 14.73 18.37 -0.47
C THR A 123 14.37 17.38 0.65
N GLN A 124 13.36 17.69 1.46
CA GLN A 124 12.89 16.83 2.55
C GLN A 124 12.54 15.42 2.05
N GLU A 125 12.68 14.42 2.92
CA GLU A 125 12.46 13.01 2.59
C GLU A 125 13.21 12.55 1.32
N LYS A 126 14.45 13.04 1.14
CA LYS A 126 15.28 12.78 -0.05
C LYS A 126 14.61 13.25 -1.35
N GLY A 127 13.89 14.36 -1.29
CA GLY A 127 13.10 14.93 -2.40
C GLY A 127 11.81 14.16 -2.72
N ARG A 128 11.38 13.23 -1.87
CA ARG A 128 10.18 12.39 -2.12
C ARG A 128 8.90 13.02 -1.57
N ARG A 129 9.01 13.88 -0.56
CA ARG A 129 7.89 14.60 0.05
C ARG A 129 8.41 15.93 0.59
N ALA A 130 8.09 17.02 -0.11
CA ALA A 130 8.49 18.35 0.33
C ALA A 130 7.68 18.84 1.54
N GLY A 131 8.26 19.82 2.25
CA GLY A 131 7.66 20.50 3.39
C GLY A 131 8.41 20.19 4.68
N THR A 132 8.63 21.21 5.51
CA THR A 132 9.35 21.12 6.79
C THR A 132 8.86 19.92 7.60
N GLU A 133 9.80 19.11 8.08
CA GLU A 133 9.52 17.91 8.83
C GLU A 133 8.83 18.24 10.16
N ASN A 134 7.82 17.45 10.52
CA ASN A 134 7.18 17.53 11.83
C ASN A 134 8.06 16.81 12.87
N VAL A 135 9.21 17.40 13.18
CA VAL A 135 10.25 16.82 14.05
C VAL A 135 9.69 16.25 15.37
N PRO A 136 8.81 16.93 16.12
CA PRO A 136 8.26 16.38 17.36
C PRO A 136 7.44 15.10 17.19
N SER A 137 6.96 14.81 15.98
CA SER A 137 6.09 13.66 15.71
C SER A 137 6.78 12.50 14.98
N ILE A 138 8.06 12.65 14.63
CA ILE A 138 8.86 11.62 13.92
C ILE A 138 10.15 11.22 14.67
N ASN A 139 10.36 11.77 15.87
CA ASN A 139 11.48 11.48 16.75
C ASN A 139 11.08 10.58 17.92
#